data_AF-A0AAW2C554-F1
#
_entry.id   AF-A0AAW2C554-F1
#
_cell.length_a   1.000
_cell.length_b   1.000
_cell.length_c   1.000
_cell.angle_alpha   90.00
_cell.angle_beta   90.00
_cell.angle_gamma   90.00
#
_symmetry.space_group_name_H-M   'P 1'
#
loop_
_entity.id
_entity.type
_entity.pdbx_description
1 polymer ?
#
loop_
_entity_poly.entity_id
_entity_poly.type
_entity_poly.pdbx_seq_one_letter_code
_entity_poly.pdbx_strand_id
1 'polypeptide(L)'
;MHVSPSEDKVLPGVMELVLKFPCAVKSAALTLEFDKGFLHIDEYPPDANQGFEIPSAVIIFPNFQTSMHYLEDNSSNKSPILSKFQEKSPVLSYTEVLLVPLTTPDFSMPYNVITITCTVFLLYFGSLLNVLRIRFGEEERILKNRASKKAGQLPQRLSRLSAKLRGKEWEPPQSPSASSSFISSNLILKVLIVVGVAVFWQYYFE
;
A
#
# COMPACT_ATOMS: atom_id res chain seq x y z
N MET A 1 -49.10 -15.91 -10.71
CA MET A 1 -47.67 -15.71 -10.48
C MET A 1 -47.31 -14.43 -11.21
N HIS A 2 -46.86 -13.43 -10.48
CA HIS A 2 -46.43 -12.16 -11.04
C HIS A 2 -44.92 -12.08 -10.83
N VAL A 3 -44.18 -11.84 -11.91
CA VAL A 3 -42.70 -11.81 -11.90
C VAL A 3 -42.26 -10.50 -12.50
N SER A 4 -41.56 -9.71 -11.69
CA SER A 4 -40.81 -8.54 -12.12
C SER A 4 -39.33 -8.93 -12.18
N PRO A 5 -38.70 -9.00 -13.36
CA PRO A 5 -37.29 -9.38 -13.46
C PRO A 5 -36.39 -8.33 -12.80
N SER A 6 -35.24 -8.76 -12.29
CA SER A 6 -34.23 -7.84 -11.77
C SER A 6 -33.55 -7.10 -12.91
N GLU A 7 -33.30 -5.81 -12.71
CA GLU A 7 -32.43 -4.99 -13.56
C GLU A 7 -31.20 -4.61 -12.74
N ASP A 8 -30.01 -4.89 -13.28
CA ASP A 8 -28.76 -4.71 -12.56
C ASP A 8 -28.63 -3.26 -12.06
N LYS A 9 -28.46 -3.09 -10.74
CA LYS A 9 -28.34 -1.80 -10.03
C LYS A 9 -29.55 -0.86 -10.09
N VAL A 10 -30.64 -1.24 -10.74
CA VAL A 10 -31.83 -0.40 -10.90
C VAL A 10 -32.98 -0.94 -10.07
N LEU A 11 -33.32 -2.22 -10.24
CA LEU A 11 -34.51 -2.82 -9.66
C LEU A 11 -34.25 -4.25 -9.17
N PRO A 12 -34.60 -4.59 -7.92
CA PRO A 12 -34.56 -5.97 -7.48
C PRO A 12 -35.63 -6.80 -8.21
N GLY A 13 -35.32 -8.07 -8.48
CA GLY A 13 -36.27 -9.01 -9.05
C GLY A 13 -37.27 -9.45 -7.99
N VAL A 14 -38.56 -9.42 -8.30
CA VAL A 14 -39.64 -9.76 -7.39
C VAL A 14 -40.49 -10.87 -8.00
N MET A 15 -40.73 -11.94 -7.24
CA MET A 15 -41.64 -13.01 -7.60
C MET A 15 -42.76 -13.12 -6.57
N GLU A 16 -43.99 -12.88 -7.01
CA GLU A 16 -45.20 -13.01 -6.20
C GLU A 16 -46.00 -14.25 -6.62
N LEU A 17 -46.28 -15.13 -5.67
CA LEU A 17 -46.99 -16.38 -5.90
C LEU A 17 -48.12 -16.55 -4.89
N VAL A 18 -49.35 -16.63 -5.39
CA VAL A 18 -50.54 -16.95 -4.58
C VAL A 18 -50.80 -18.45 -4.69
N LEU A 19 -50.62 -19.16 -3.58
CA LEU A 19 -50.87 -20.60 -3.49
C LEU A 19 -52.15 -20.85 -2.69
N LYS A 20 -53.08 -21.62 -3.27
CA LYS A 20 -54.31 -22.05 -2.59
C LYS A 20 -54.22 -23.54 -2.31
N PHE A 21 -54.23 -23.91 -1.04
CA PHE A 21 -54.19 -25.29 -0.60
C PHE A 21 -55.54 -25.72 -0.03
N PRO A 22 -56.05 -26.92 -0.37
CA PRO A 22 -57.18 -27.51 0.33
C PRO A 22 -56.85 -27.81 1.80
N CYS A 23 -57.85 -27.77 2.68
CA CYS A 23 -57.70 -28.05 4.12
C CYS A 23 -57.17 -29.46 4.45
N ALA A 24 -57.17 -30.38 3.48
CA ALA A 24 -56.67 -31.74 3.64
C ALA A 24 -55.14 -31.89 3.44
N VAL A 25 -54.47 -30.87 2.89
CA VAL A 25 -53.02 -30.92 2.62
C VAL A 25 -52.25 -30.71 3.91
N LYS A 26 -51.43 -31.71 4.28
CA LYS A 26 -50.61 -31.68 5.51
C LYS A 26 -49.21 -31.08 5.29
N SER A 27 -48.69 -31.10 4.07
CA SER A 27 -47.39 -30.53 3.71
C SER A 27 -47.37 -30.08 2.24
N ALA A 28 -46.65 -29.00 1.96
CA ALA A 28 -46.37 -28.52 0.61
C ALA A 28 -44.89 -28.10 0.55
N ALA A 29 -44.22 -28.45 -0.54
CA ALA A 29 -42.82 -28.10 -0.78
C ALA A 29 -42.72 -27.28 -2.07
N LEU A 30 -42.01 -26.16 -2.02
CA LEU A 30 -41.70 -25.31 -3.16
C LEU A 30 -40.19 -25.36 -3.39
N THR A 31 -39.79 -25.82 -4.56
CA THR A 31 -38.38 -25.84 -4.99
C THR A 31 -38.19 -24.79 -6.06
N LEU A 32 -37.20 -23.93 -5.87
CA LEU A 32 -36.87 -22.83 -6.78
C LEU A 32 -35.40 -22.96 -7.17
N GLU A 33 -35.17 -23.08 -8.47
CA GLU A 33 -33.83 -23.00 -9.05
C GLU A 33 -33.50 -21.53 -9.30
N PHE A 34 -32.31 -21.11 -8.91
CA PHE A 34 -31.84 -19.75 -9.12
C PHE A 34 -30.37 -19.76 -9.53
N ASP A 35 -30.03 -18.86 -10.45
CA ASP A 35 -28.64 -18.59 -10.82
C ASP A 35 -28.15 -17.37 -10.04
N LYS A 36 -26.95 -17.49 -9.45
CA LYS A 36 -26.33 -16.38 -8.72
C LYS A 36 -25.48 -15.55 -9.68
N GLY A 37 -25.84 -14.29 -9.86
CA GLY A 37 -24.98 -13.30 -10.50
C GLY A 37 -23.81 -12.93 -9.59
N PHE A 38 -22.59 -12.93 -10.12
CA PHE A 38 -21.43 -12.38 -9.41
C PHE A 38 -21.39 -10.87 -9.62
N LEU A 39 -21.29 -10.13 -8.53
CA LEU A 39 -21.09 -8.68 -8.55
C LEU A 39 -19.59 -8.37 -8.73
N HIS A 40 -19.28 -7.30 -9.44
CA HIS A 40 -17.89 -6.86 -9.62
C HIS A 40 -17.34 -6.29 -8.32
N ILE A 41 -16.17 -6.77 -7.88
CA ILE A 41 -15.52 -6.31 -6.65
C ILE A 41 -15.17 -4.83 -6.69
N ASP A 42 -14.90 -4.28 -7.88
CA ASP A 42 -14.56 -2.87 -8.08
C ASP A 42 -15.71 -1.92 -7.73
N GLU A 43 -16.95 -2.43 -7.74
CA GLU A 43 -18.17 -1.66 -7.45
C GLU A 43 -18.49 -1.59 -5.97
N TYR A 44 -17.88 -2.48 -5.17
CA TYR A 44 -18.09 -2.61 -3.74
C TYR A 44 -16.73 -2.47 -3.04
N PRO A 45 -16.19 -1.23 -2.93
CA PRO A 45 -14.94 -1.01 -2.24
C PRO A 45 -15.07 -1.50 -0.78
N PRO A 46 -13.98 -2.01 -0.18
CA PRO A 46 -14.01 -2.46 1.20
C PRO A 46 -14.38 -1.29 2.12
N ASP A 47 -15.61 -1.30 2.65
CA ASP A 47 -16.09 -0.30 3.60
C ASP A 47 -15.83 -0.77 5.03
N ALA A 48 -14.90 -0.09 5.70
CA ALA A 48 -14.56 -0.39 7.10
C ALA A 48 -15.75 -0.14 8.07
N ASN A 49 -16.75 0.64 7.66
CA ASN A 49 -17.96 0.92 8.45
C ASN A 49 -19.01 -0.18 8.34
N GLN A 50 -18.89 -1.11 7.38
CA GLN A 50 -19.83 -2.22 7.20
C GLN A 50 -19.73 -3.25 8.33
N GLY A 51 -18.63 -3.28 9.08
CA GLY A 51 -18.43 -4.24 10.16
C GLY A 51 -18.09 -5.65 9.67
N PHE A 52 -18.21 -6.63 10.56
CA PHE A 52 -17.85 -8.03 10.33
C PHE A 52 -19.11 -8.90 10.35
N GLU A 53 -19.30 -9.70 9.31
CA GLU A 53 -20.33 -10.73 9.27
C GLU A 53 -19.91 -11.93 10.13
N ILE A 54 -20.65 -12.20 11.20
CA ILE A 54 -20.50 -13.42 11.99
C ILE A 54 -21.44 -14.48 11.41
N PRO A 55 -20.93 -15.66 11.03
CA PRO A 55 -21.74 -16.72 10.46
C PRO A 55 -22.83 -17.18 11.43
N SER A 56 -23.97 -17.61 10.88
CA SER A 56 -25.12 -18.13 11.62
C SER A 56 -24.73 -19.19 12.65
N ALA A 57 -25.27 -19.09 13.86
CA ALA A 57 -25.16 -20.13 14.86
C ALA A 57 -26.12 -21.28 14.54
N VAL A 58 -25.69 -22.50 14.85
CA VAL A 58 -26.51 -23.71 14.73
C VAL A 58 -27.03 -24.10 16.10
N ILE A 59 -28.35 -24.10 16.26
CA ILE A 59 -29.04 -24.60 17.45
C ILE A 59 -29.51 -26.02 17.16
N ILE A 60 -29.08 -26.97 18.00
CA ILE A 60 -29.46 -28.39 17.90
C ILE A 60 -30.44 -28.70 19.02
N PHE A 61 -31.60 -29.25 18.66
CA PHE A 61 -32.62 -29.69 19.61
C PHE A 61 -32.59 -31.21 19.75
N PRO A 62 -31.81 -31.78 20.70
CA PRO A 62 -31.60 -33.22 20.80
C PRO A 62 -32.86 -34.02 21.14
N ASN A 63 -33.83 -33.38 21.78
CA ASN A 63 -35.07 -34.01 22.24
C ASN A 63 -36.17 -34.04 21.15
N PHE A 64 -35.96 -33.35 20.03
CA PHE A 64 -36.91 -33.29 18.93
C PHE A 64 -36.27 -33.96 17.72
N GLN A 65 -36.93 -35.00 17.21
CA GLN A 65 -36.41 -35.81 16.12
C GLN A 65 -37.31 -35.67 14.89
N THR A 66 -36.71 -35.36 13.76
CA THR A 66 -37.38 -35.30 12.46
C THR A 66 -36.96 -36.48 11.60
N SER A 67 -37.87 -36.97 10.78
CA SER A 67 -37.63 -38.04 9.81
C SER A 67 -38.47 -37.76 8.58
N MET A 68 -37.84 -37.76 7.40
CA MET A 68 -38.56 -37.65 6.14
C MET A 68 -39.08 -39.04 5.75
N HIS A 69 -40.40 -39.20 5.79
CA HIS A 69 -41.05 -40.40 5.29
C HIS A 69 -41.51 -40.18 3.85
N TYR A 70 -40.84 -40.80 2.89
CA TYR A 70 -41.30 -40.83 1.50
C TYR A 70 -42.42 -41.87 1.36
N LEU A 71 -43.43 -41.58 0.53
CA LEU A 71 -44.49 -42.53 0.20
C LEU A 71 -43.86 -43.64 -0.64
N GLU A 72 -43.93 -44.88 -0.15
CA GLU A 72 -43.19 -46.02 -0.69
C GLU A 72 -43.84 -46.47 -2.01
N ASP A 73 -43.36 -45.95 -3.14
CA ASP A 73 -43.66 -46.53 -4.45
C ASP A 73 -42.92 -47.87 -4.57
N ASN A 74 -43.67 -48.92 -4.88
CA ASN A 74 -43.26 -50.33 -4.85
C ASN A 74 -42.17 -50.73 -5.86
N SER A 75 -41.40 -49.79 -6.42
CA SER A 75 -40.30 -50.12 -7.33
C SER A 75 -39.05 -49.26 -7.15
N SER A 76 -37.98 -49.97 -6.80
CA SER A 76 -36.58 -49.73 -7.16
C SER A 76 -35.74 -48.80 -6.28
N ASN A 77 -34.64 -49.39 -5.80
CA ASN A 77 -33.36 -48.78 -5.45
C ASN A 77 -33.41 -47.67 -4.39
N LYS A 78 -33.53 -48.07 -3.11
CA LYS A 78 -33.18 -47.25 -1.96
C LYS A 78 -31.69 -46.87 -2.08
N SER A 79 -31.41 -45.70 -2.64
CA SER A 79 -30.04 -45.17 -2.65
C SER A 79 -29.58 -44.99 -1.19
N PRO A 80 -28.29 -45.22 -0.88
CA PRO A 80 -27.78 -45.09 0.49
C PRO A 80 -27.92 -43.68 1.06
N ILE A 81 -28.16 -42.68 0.19
CA ILE A 81 -28.40 -41.28 0.56
C ILE A 81 -29.84 -41.09 1.05
N LEU A 82 -30.84 -41.72 0.40
CA LEU A 82 -32.25 -41.58 0.81
C LEU A 82 -32.53 -42.26 2.16
N SER A 83 -31.89 -43.39 2.45
CA SER A 83 -32.00 -44.05 3.75
C SER A 83 -31.42 -43.19 4.89
N LYS A 84 -30.39 -42.39 4.61
CA LYS A 84 -29.80 -41.44 5.57
C LYS A 84 -30.73 -40.27 5.92
N PHE A 85 -31.62 -39.86 5.02
CA PHE A 85 -32.63 -38.85 5.29
C PHE A 85 -33.87 -39.38 6.03
N GLN A 86 -34.10 -40.70 5.94
CA GLN A 86 -35.16 -41.39 6.69
C GLN A 86 -34.73 -41.69 8.14
N GLU A 87 -33.41 -41.77 8.37
CA GLU A 87 -32.81 -41.87 9.70
C GLU A 87 -33.21 -40.67 10.58
N LYS A 88 -33.58 -40.94 11.82
CA LYS A 88 -34.13 -39.92 12.71
C LYS A 88 -33.01 -38.94 13.11
N SER A 89 -33.06 -37.71 12.61
CA SER A 89 -32.07 -36.66 12.88
C SER A 89 -32.60 -35.65 13.91
N PRO A 90 -31.73 -35.06 14.75
CA PRO A 90 -32.16 -33.99 15.65
C PRO A 90 -32.55 -32.76 14.84
N VAL A 91 -33.55 -32.02 15.33
CA VAL A 91 -33.98 -30.78 14.67
C VAL A 91 -32.86 -29.74 14.79
N LEU A 92 -32.48 -29.15 13.65
CA LEU A 92 -31.50 -28.09 13.53
C LEU A 92 -32.21 -26.78 13.22
N SER A 93 -31.79 -25.68 13.84
CA SER A 93 -32.23 -24.33 13.49
C SER A 93 -31.04 -23.42 13.34
N TYR A 94 -31.02 -22.65 12.26
CA TYR A 94 -29.98 -21.69 11.96
C TYR A 94 -30.46 -20.31 12.42
N THR A 95 -29.61 -19.58 13.13
CA THR A 95 -29.89 -18.18 13.45
C THR A 95 -29.56 -17.30 12.26
N GLU A 96 -30.04 -16.05 12.28
CA GLU A 96 -29.65 -15.06 11.29
C GLU A 96 -28.16 -14.74 11.40
N VAL A 97 -27.56 -14.30 10.28
CA VAL A 97 -26.17 -13.81 10.22
C VAL A 97 -26.12 -12.47 10.93
N LEU A 98 -25.17 -12.29 11.85
CA LEU A 98 -25.04 -11.06 12.64
C LEU A 98 -23.94 -10.18 12.05
N LEU A 99 -24.30 -8.96 11.67
CA LEU A 99 -23.33 -7.94 11.27
C LEU A 99 -22.89 -7.15 12.51
N VAL A 100 -21.62 -7.31 12.89
CA VAL A 100 -21.04 -6.64 14.05
C VAL A 100 -20.24 -5.42 13.60
N PRO A 101 -20.67 -4.20 13.92
CA PRO A 101 -19.87 -3.01 13.65
C PRO A 101 -18.65 -3.04 14.59
N LEU A 102 -17.46 -3.22 14.02
CA LEU A 102 -16.24 -2.96 14.78
C LEU A 102 -16.08 -1.44 14.91
N THR A 103 -15.64 -0.99 16.08
CA THR A 103 -15.17 0.38 16.24
C THR A 103 -13.93 0.54 15.37
N THR A 104 -14.07 1.24 14.24
CA THR A 104 -12.94 1.60 13.39
C THR A 104 -11.86 2.26 14.26
N PRO A 105 -10.64 1.71 14.32
CA PRO A 105 -9.61 2.26 15.20
C PRO A 105 -9.26 3.68 14.74
N ASP A 106 -9.19 4.61 15.69
CA ASP A 106 -8.93 6.03 15.41
C ASP A 106 -7.56 6.22 14.71
N PHE A 107 -7.56 6.45 13.39
CA PHE A 107 -6.34 6.73 12.61
C PHE A 107 -5.73 8.11 12.92
N SER A 108 -6.38 8.93 13.74
CA SER A 108 -5.90 10.25 14.14
C SER A 108 -4.64 10.19 15.02
N MET A 109 -4.52 9.17 15.87
CA MET A 109 -3.35 8.93 16.73
C MET A 109 -2.06 8.71 15.92
N PRO A 110 -1.99 7.71 15.02
CA PRO A 110 -0.81 7.53 14.17
C PRO A 110 -0.59 8.69 13.19
N TYR A 111 -1.64 9.35 12.71
CA TYR A 111 -1.53 10.53 11.84
C TYR A 111 -0.72 11.67 12.50
N ASN A 112 -1.01 11.98 13.76
CA ASN A 112 -0.29 13.00 14.51
C ASN A 112 1.19 12.62 14.72
N VAL A 113 1.47 11.34 14.98
CA VAL A 113 2.85 10.84 15.13
C VAL A 113 3.64 10.97 13.84
N ILE A 114 3.03 10.61 12.69
CA ILE A 114 3.66 10.75 11.38
C ILE A 114 3.93 12.23 11.07
N THR A 115 2.99 13.11 11.39
CA THR A 115 3.16 14.55 11.18
C THR A 115 4.31 15.11 12.03
N ILE A 116 4.38 14.76 13.31
CA ILE A 116 5.47 15.20 14.20
C ILE A 116 6.82 14.67 13.71
N THR A 117 6.93 13.37 13.41
CA THR A 117 8.18 12.78 12.92
C THR A 117 8.63 13.41 11.59
N CYS A 118 7.70 13.69 10.67
CA CYS A 118 7.98 14.41 9.43
C CYS A 118 8.53 15.82 9.69
N THR A 119 7.94 16.58 10.62
CA THR A 119 8.44 17.93 10.97
C THR A 119 9.85 17.89 11.56
N VAL A 120 10.15 16.92 12.42
CA VAL A 120 11.50 16.73 13.00
C VAL A 120 12.50 16.42 11.89
N PHE A 121 12.14 15.54 10.95
CA PHE A 121 12.98 15.19 9.81
C PHE A 121 13.26 16.40 8.92
N LEU A 122 12.23 17.20 8.62
CA LEU A 122 12.36 18.40 7.79
C LEU A 122 13.26 19.45 8.44
N LEU A 123 13.15 19.66 9.75
CA LEU A 123 14.05 20.55 10.49
C LEU A 123 15.48 20.02 10.55
N TYR A 124 15.67 18.72 10.74
CA TYR A 124 16.99 18.09 10.75
C TYR A 124 17.71 18.26 9.40
N PHE A 125 17.07 17.87 8.29
CA PHE A 125 17.68 18.01 6.97
C PHE A 125 17.78 19.46 6.52
N GLY A 126 16.80 20.31 6.85
CA GLY A 126 16.87 21.74 6.60
C GLY A 126 18.06 22.39 7.30
N SER A 127 18.29 22.05 8.57
CA SER A 127 19.45 22.52 9.34
C SER A 127 20.77 21.98 8.78
N LEU A 128 20.84 20.69 8.47
CA LEU A 128 22.03 20.04 7.91
C LEU A 128 22.42 20.67 6.57
N LEU A 129 21.45 20.84 5.66
CA LEU A 129 21.67 21.46 4.35
C LEU A 129 22.04 22.94 4.48
N ASN A 130 21.50 23.67 5.46
CA ASN A 130 21.87 25.05 5.73
C ASN A 130 23.35 25.16 6.14
N VAL A 131 23.82 24.33 7.07
CA VAL A 131 25.23 24.31 7.50
C VAL A 131 26.16 23.94 6.34
N LEU A 132 25.78 22.92 5.55
CA LEU A 132 26.56 22.53 4.37
C LEU A 132 26.61 23.67 3.34
N ARG A 133 25.49 24.31 3.02
CA ARG A 133 25.44 25.44 2.06
C ARG A 133 26.27 26.64 2.51
N ILE A 134 26.24 26.99 3.80
CA ILE A 134 27.05 28.09 4.33
C ILE A 134 28.54 27.76 4.20
N ARG A 135 28.97 26.55 4.57
CA ARG A 135 30.36 26.09 4.42
C ARG A 135 30.83 26.10 2.97
N PHE A 136 30.07 25.51 2.06
CA PHE A 136 30.42 25.47 0.63
C PHE A 136 30.45 26.87 0.00
N GLY A 137 29.49 27.75 0.33
CA GLY A 137 29.48 29.11 -0.18
C GLY A 137 30.63 29.99 0.33
N GLU A 138 31.09 29.75 1.56
CA GLU A 138 32.25 30.45 2.12
C GLU A 138 33.57 29.98 1.48
N GLU A 139 33.72 28.68 1.25
CA GLU A 139 34.87 28.11 0.53
C GLU A 139 34.96 28.62 -0.92
N GLU A 140 33.84 28.68 -1.66
CA GLU A 140 33.83 29.25 -3.01
C GLU A 140 34.21 30.75 -3.03
N ARG A 141 33.73 31.53 -2.05
CA ARG A 141 34.09 32.95 -1.92
C ARG A 141 35.57 33.14 -1.61
N ILE A 142 36.15 32.30 -0.73
CA ILE A 142 37.57 32.33 -0.39
C ILE A 142 38.43 31.91 -1.59
N LEU A 143 38.01 30.89 -2.34
CA LEU A 143 38.67 30.45 -3.57
C LEU A 143 38.63 31.54 -4.65
N LYS A 144 37.48 32.20 -4.86
CA LYS A 144 37.35 33.32 -5.80
C LYS A 144 38.23 34.50 -5.40
N ASN A 145 38.31 34.82 -4.10
CA ASN A 145 39.19 35.88 -3.59
C ASN A 145 40.68 35.52 -3.72
N ARG A 146 41.07 34.27 -3.48
CA ARG A 146 42.45 33.79 -3.74
C ARG A 146 42.77 33.80 -5.22
N ALA A 147 41.87 33.35 -6.07
CA ALA A 147 42.03 33.36 -7.52
C ALA A 147 42.16 34.79 -8.05
N SER A 148 41.33 35.73 -7.57
CA SER A 148 41.42 37.16 -7.93
C SER A 148 42.73 37.80 -7.45
N LYS A 149 43.18 37.54 -6.21
CA LYS A 149 44.49 38.02 -5.72
C LYS A 149 45.67 37.42 -6.50
N LYS A 150 45.60 36.15 -6.86
CA LYS A 150 46.66 35.44 -7.61
C LYS A 150 46.70 35.89 -9.07
N ALA A 151 45.53 36.12 -9.68
CA ALA A 151 45.37 36.69 -11.01
C ALA A 151 45.76 38.18 -11.08
N GLY A 152 45.81 38.92 -9.97
CA GLY A 152 46.36 40.28 -9.91
C GLY A 152 47.89 40.32 -9.73
N GLN A 153 48.47 39.41 -8.95
CA GLN A 153 49.92 39.40 -8.68
C GLN A 153 50.77 38.78 -9.81
N LEU A 154 50.24 37.77 -10.50
CA LEU A 154 50.94 37.08 -11.60
C LEU A 154 51.17 37.98 -12.84
N PRO A 155 50.16 38.67 -13.42
CA PRO A 155 50.38 39.52 -14.58
C PRO A 155 51.22 40.74 -14.25
N GLN A 156 51.20 41.24 -13.00
CA GLN A 156 51.99 42.38 -12.57
C GLN A 156 53.48 42.05 -12.36
N ARG A 157 53.81 40.78 -12.05
CA ARG A 157 55.21 40.31 -12.00
C ARG A 157 55.71 39.86 -13.37
N LEU A 158 54.86 39.26 -14.19
CA LEU A 158 55.18 38.88 -15.56
C LEU A 158 55.37 40.12 -16.46
N SER A 159 54.59 41.20 -16.27
CA SER A 159 54.78 42.46 -17.00
C SER A 159 56.07 43.19 -16.64
N ARG A 160 56.52 43.11 -15.38
CA ARG A 160 57.81 43.67 -14.93
C ARG A 160 59.01 42.88 -15.46
N LEU A 161 58.85 41.58 -15.69
CA LEU A 161 59.88 40.72 -16.26
C LEU A 161 59.92 40.80 -17.79
N SER A 162 58.76 40.89 -18.46
CA SER A 162 58.69 41.05 -19.91
C SER A 162 59.15 42.44 -20.37
N ALA A 163 58.87 43.50 -19.60
CA ALA A 163 59.35 44.86 -19.90
C ALA A 163 60.88 45.03 -19.78
N LYS A 164 61.58 44.13 -19.07
CA LYS A 164 63.05 44.12 -18.98
C LYS A 164 63.75 43.28 -20.06
N LEU A 165 63.00 42.41 -20.74
CA LEU A 165 63.56 41.42 -21.69
C LEU A 165 63.17 41.69 -23.15
N ARG A 166 62.11 42.45 -23.41
CA ARG A 166 61.60 42.64 -24.76
C ARG A 166 61.19 44.10 -24.94
N GLY A 167 62.12 44.92 -25.43
CA GLY A 167 61.74 46.22 -25.98
C GLY A 167 60.81 45.99 -27.18
N LYS A 168 59.54 46.41 -27.05
CA LYS A 168 58.52 46.71 -28.08
C LYS A 168 57.22 45.86 -28.08
N GLU A 169 56.12 46.64 -28.24
CA GLU A 169 54.65 46.48 -28.42
C GLU A 169 53.92 45.13 -28.18
N TRP A 170 52.73 45.23 -27.57
CA TRP A 170 51.81 44.16 -27.18
C TRP A 170 50.56 44.11 -28.07
N GLU A 171 50.14 42.90 -28.48
CA GLU A 171 48.83 42.56 -29.05
C GLU A 171 48.28 41.28 -28.35
N PRO A 172 46.95 41.11 -28.16
CA PRO A 172 46.38 39.98 -27.42
C PRO A 172 45.88 38.85 -28.34
N PRO A 173 45.91 37.58 -27.89
CA PRO A 173 45.04 36.55 -28.45
C PRO A 173 43.95 36.10 -27.47
N GLN A 174 42.78 35.80 -28.02
CA GLN A 174 41.65 35.12 -27.38
C GLN A 174 41.75 33.58 -27.45
N SER A 175 41.10 32.94 -26.47
CA SER A 175 40.51 31.57 -26.45
C SER A 175 41.49 30.36 -26.33
N PRO A 176 41.12 29.18 -25.73
CA PRO A 176 39.81 28.52 -25.80
C PRO A 176 39.28 27.83 -24.50
N SER A 177 38.12 27.22 -24.70
CA SER A 177 37.29 26.38 -23.84
C SER A 177 37.82 24.96 -23.56
N ALA A 178 37.33 24.41 -22.45
CA ALA A 178 36.95 23.00 -22.19
C ALA A 178 37.95 22.01 -21.53
N SER A 179 37.55 21.63 -20.31
CA SER A 179 37.34 20.25 -19.83
C SER A 179 38.42 19.50 -19.01
N SER A 180 37.87 18.80 -18.01
CA SER A 180 38.36 17.63 -17.28
C SER A 180 39.24 17.83 -16.03
N SER A 181 38.60 17.55 -14.88
CA SER A 181 39.04 16.68 -13.77
C SER A 181 38.76 17.28 -12.38
N PHE A 182 37.47 17.47 -12.06
CA PHE A 182 37.03 17.67 -10.67
C PHE A 182 36.94 16.31 -9.96
N ILE A 183 38.09 15.70 -9.65
CA ILE A 183 38.15 14.69 -8.61
C ILE A 183 39.06 15.26 -7.54
N SER A 184 38.43 15.90 -6.55
CA SER A 184 39.15 16.51 -5.46
C SER A 184 39.88 15.42 -4.67
N SER A 185 41.19 15.57 -4.51
CA SER A 185 42.04 14.71 -3.69
C SER A 185 41.47 14.50 -2.26
N ASN A 186 40.68 15.46 -1.78
CA ASN A 186 40.00 15.41 -0.50
C ASN A 186 38.87 14.38 -0.42
N LEU A 187 38.19 14.06 -1.54
CA LEU A 187 37.17 13.00 -1.57
C LEU A 187 37.80 11.62 -1.51
N ILE A 188 38.90 11.41 -2.23
CA ILE A 188 39.65 10.15 -2.23
C ILE A 188 40.21 9.88 -0.82
N LEU A 189 40.74 10.90 -0.14
CA LEU A 189 41.24 10.78 1.23
C LEU A 189 40.12 10.40 2.22
N LYS A 190 38.93 11.01 2.09
CA LYS A 190 37.77 10.69 2.94
C LYS A 190 37.28 9.26 2.72
N VAL A 191 37.25 8.79 1.48
CA VAL A 191 36.87 7.40 1.16
C VAL A 191 37.87 6.41 1.76
N LEU A 192 39.18 6.68 1.66
CA LEU A 192 40.21 5.83 2.26
C LEU A 192 40.12 5.77 3.80
N ILE A 193 39.78 6.88 4.45
CA ILE A 193 39.58 6.91 5.92
C ILE A 193 38.37 6.07 6.31
N VAL A 194 37.25 6.18 5.59
CA VAL A 194 36.04 5.41 5.88
C VAL A 194 36.27 3.91 5.67
N VAL A 195 36.98 3.53 4.60
CA VAL A 195 37.37 2.13 4.35
C VAL A 195 38.31 1.62 5.44
N GLY A 196 39.28 2.42 5.87
CA GLY A 196 40.19 2.05 6.96
C GLY A 196 39.48 1.84 8.30
N VAL A 197 38.51 2.69 8.64
CA VAL A 197 37.70 2.55 9.86
C VAL A 197 36.80 1.32 9.79
N ALA A 198 36.20 1.03 8.63
CA ALA A 198 35.38 -0.17 8.44
C ALA A 198 36.21 -1.46 8.60
N VAL A 199 37.41 -1.51 8.01
CA VAL A 199 38.32 -2.65 8.13
C VAL A 199 38.86 -2.80 9.55
N PHE A 200 39.20 -1.70 10.23
CA PHE A 200 39.61 -1.72 11.63
C PHE A 200 38.49 -2.21 12.55
N TRP A 201 37.26 -1.77 12.29
CA TRP A 201 36.08 -2.22 13.03
C TRP A 201 35.84 -3.72 12.83
N GLN A 202 35.96 -4.21 11.59
CA GLN A 202 35.79 -5.62 11.26
C GLN A 202 36.89 -6.50 11.89
N TYR A 203 38.12 -6.00 12.02
CA TYR A 203 39.22 -6.73 12.64
C TYR A 203 39.14 -6.82 14.18
N TYR A 204 38.41 -5.91 14.84
CA TYR A 204 38.33 -5.85 16.31
C TYR A 204 37.05 -6.47 16.89
N PHE A 205 36.01 -6.62 16.07
CA PHE A 205 34.69 -7.11 16.50
C PHE A 205 34.34 -8.50 15.96
N GLU A 206 35.31 -9.20 15.37
CA GLU A 206 35.23 -10.60 14.92
C GLU A 206 36.27 -11.47 15.65
#